data_AF-A0A0G0W7J7-F1
#
_entry.id   AF-A0A0G0W7J7-F1
#
_cell.length_a   1.000
_cell.length_b   1.000
_cell.length_c   1.000
_cell.angle_alpha   90.00
_cell.angle_beta   90.00
_cell.angle_gamma   90.00
#
_symmetry.space_group_name_H-M   'P 1'
#
loop_
_entity.id
_entity.type
_entity.pdbx_description
1 polymer ?
#
loop_
_entity_poly.entity_id
_entity_poly.type
_entity_poly.pdbx_seq_one_letter_code
_entity_poly.pdbx_strand_id
1 'polypeptide(L)'
;MTPKSPTRRNFGKPEKNLPEINLSEVQRESWEAFLGEGIKEELIATSPIDDFTGKNWQLFLGEHSLGAPTISPRVAQTKGITYSSPLKILATLVNKKTGKEVTQDVFLGDVPQMTSRGTGHFFWLRSNWKGNKRGERVAEENRGI
;
A
#
# COMPACT_ATOMS: atom_id res chain seq x y z
N MET A 1 30.78 -23.80 -2.91
CA MET A 1 31.04 -23.87 -4.37
C MET A 1 30.04 -22.95 -5.05
N THR A 2 30.48 -21.80 -5.57
CA THR A 2 29.60 -20.91 -6.35
C THR A 2 29.43 -21.50 -7.76
N PRO A 3 28.20 -21.59 -8.29
CA PRO A 3 27.99 -22.15 -9.63
C PRO A 3 28.67 -21.24 -10.66
N LYS A 4 29.50 -21.86 -11.52
CA LYS A 4 30.22 -21.16 -12.59
C LYS A 4 29.21 -20.75 -13.66
N SER A 5 28.88 -19.47 -13.74
CA SER A 5 27.93 -18.93 -14.71
C SER A 5 28.39 -19.25 -16.14
N PRO A 6 27.48 -19.66 -17.06
CA PRO A 6 27.86 -19.98 -18.43
C PRO A 6 28.41 -18.74 -19.14
N THR A 7 29.45 -18.93 -19.96
CA THR A 7 30.09 -17.85 -20.72
C THR A 7 29.14 -17.32 -21.78
N ARG A 8 28.51 -16.16 -21.52
CA ARG A 8 27.66 -15.46 -22.48
C ARG A 8 28.50 -14.88 -23.62
N ARG A 9 28.29 -15.34 -24.85
CA ARG A 9 28.87 -14.71 -26.04
C ARG A 9 27.96 -13.58 -26.52
N ASN A 10 28.51 -12.36 -26.63
CA ASN A 10 27.81 -11.20 -27.15
C ASN A 10 28.45 -10.83 -28.50
N PHE A 11 27.64 -10.72 -29.55
CA PHE A 11 28.08 -10.38 -30.91
C PHE A 11 27.83 -8.91 -31.28
N GLY A 12 27.29 -8.12 -30.35
CA GLY A 12 27.08 -6.68 -30.52
C GLY A 12 28.31 -5.84 -30.19
N LYS A 13 28.35 -4.60 -30.68
CA LYS A 13 29.37 -3.61 -30.28
C LYS A 13 29.08 -3.14 -28.83
N PRO A 14 30.08 -3.03 -27.95
CA PRO A 14 29.86 -2.54 -26.60
C PRO A 14 29.54 -1.03 -26.63
N GLU A 15 28.34 -0.66 -26.20
CA GLU A 15 28.00 0.74 -25.96
C GLU A 15 28.53 1.17 -24.59
N LYS A 16 29.30 2.26 -24.56
CA LYS A 16 29.99 2.76 -23.36
C LYS A 16 29.13 3.64 -22.46
N ASN A 17 28.05 4.22 -23.00
CA ASN A 17 27.27 5.28 -22.37
C ASN A 17 25.83 4.85 -22.09
N LEU A 18 25.63 3.61 -21.64
CA LEU A 18 24.30 3.19 -21.20
C LEU A 18 24.07 3.68 -19.76
N PRO A 19 22.93 4.34 -19.47
CA PRO A 19 22.57 4.65 -18.10
C PRO A 19 22.41 3.35 -17.31
N GLU A 20 22.71 3.39 -16.02
CA GLU A 20 22.43 2.27 -15.13
C GLU A 20 20.91 2.09 -15.04
N ILE A 21 20.41 0.97 -15.56
CA ILE A 21 18.97 0.70 -15.57
C ILE A 21 18.61 0.06 -14.24
N ASN A 22 17.93 0.82 -13.37
CA ASN A 22 17.32 0.29 -12.16
C ASN A 22 15.81 0.10 -12.36
N LEU A 23 15.40 -1.14 -12.67
CA LEU A 23 13.99 -1.49 -12.91
C LEU A 23 13.09 -1.34 -11.67
N SER A 24 13.67 -1.19 -10.47
CA SER A 24 12.91 -1.01 -9.23
C SER A 24 12.75 0.46 -8.83
N GLU A 25 13.52 1.36 -9.45
CA GLU A 25 13.55 2.78 -9.11
C GLU A 25 12.22 3.45 -9.40
N VAL A 26 11.70 3.26 -10.63
CA VAL A 26 10.39 3.79 -11.04
C VAL A 26 9.26 3.37 -10.10
N GLN A 27 9.30 2.13 -9.58
CA GLN A 27 8.30 1.63 -8.64
C GLN A 27 8.42 2.30 -7.27
N ARG A 28 9.65 2.50 -6.79
CA ARG A 28 9.90 3.16 -5.51
C ARG A 28 9.52 4.64 -5.56
N GLU A 29 9.92 5.33 -6.61
CA GLU A 29 9.62 6.76 -6.81
C GLU A 29 8.13 7.00 -6.94
N SER A 30 7.42 6.18 -7.74
CA SER A 30 5.97 6.30 -7.87
C SER A 30 5.25 6.09 -6.54
N TRP A 31 5.72 5.17 -5.69
CA TRP A 31 5.14 4.92 -4.39
C TRP A 31 5.44 6.04 -3.37
N GLU A 32 6.67 6.55 -3.36
CA GLU A 32 7.05 7.70 -2.53
C GLU A 32 6.24 8.96 -2.92
N ALA A 33 6.08 9.21 -4.21
CA ALA A 33 5.23 10.28 -4.73
C ALA A 33 3.76 10.10 -4.34
N PHE A 34 3.22 8.89 -4.43
CA PHE A 34 1.86 8.59 -3.99
C PHE A 34 1.66 8.86 -2.49
N LEU A 35 2.59 8.40 -1.65
CA LEU A 35 2.51 8.59 -0.20
C LEU A 35 2.64 10.06 0.22
N GLY A 36 3.43 10.86 -0.50
CA GLY A 36 3.64 12.28 -0.20
C GLY A 36 2.56 13.18 -0.80
N GLU A 37 2.43 13.14 -2.12
CA GLU A 37 1.61 14.08 -2.89
C GLU A 37 0.23 13.49 -3.21
N GLY A 38 0.18 12.25 -3.67
CA GLY A 38 -1.08 11.63 -4.11
C GLY A 38 -2.15 11.56 -3.01
N ILE A 39 -1.78 11.17 -1.79
CA ILE A 39 -2.72 11.16 -0.65
C ILE A 39 -3.20 12.58 -0.33
N LYS A 40 -2.29 13.56 -0.34
CA LYS A 40 -2.62 14.95 -0.04
C LYS A 40 -3.59 15.53 -1.08
N GLU A 41 -3.33 15.28 -2.36
CA GLU A 41 -4.17 15.74 -3.46
C GLU A 41 -5.60 15.17 -3.35
N GLU A 42 -5.72 13.87 -3.06
CA GLU A 42 -7.03 13.22 -2.91
C GLU A 42 -7.80 13.75 -1.69
N LEU A 43 -7.10 13.99 -0.57
CA LEU A 43 -7.72 14.59 0.63
C LEU A 43 -8.23 16.01 0.36
N ILE A 44 -7.46 16.82 -0.38
CA ILE A 44 -7.88 18.16 -0.79
C ILE A 44 -9.06 18.09 -1.76
N ALA A 45 -9.04 17.19 -2.74
CA ALA A 45 -10.10 17.03 -3.71
C ALA A 45 -11.43 16.58 -3.09
N THR A 46 -11.36 15.77 -2.03
CA THR A 46 -12.55 15.28 -1.30
C THR A 46 -13.09 16.32 -0.31
N SER A 47 -12.29 17.31 0.09
CA SER A 47 -12.62 18.30 1.11
C SER A 47 -13.15 19.62 0.48
N PRO A 48 -14.15 20.29 1.07
CA PRO A 48 -14.88 19.93 2.29
C PRO A 48 -16.01 18.92 2.02
N ILE A 49 -16.30 18.09 3.04
CA ILE A 49 -17.43 17.17 3.02
C ILE A 49 -18.59 17.80 3.81
N ASP A 50 -19.73 18.00 3.15
CA ASP A 50 -20.96 18.52 3.77
C ASP A 50 -21.91 17.41 4.21
N ASP A 51 -22.66 17.67 5.30
CA ASP A 51 -23.82 16.87 5.74
C ASP A 51 -24.90 16.79 4.63
N PHE A 52 -25.69 15.71 4.61
CA PHE A 52 -26.84 15.53 3.72
C PHE A 52 -27.81 16.73 3.66
N THR A 53 -27.93 17.50 4.75
CA THR A 53 -28.72 18.73 4.82
C THR A 53 -27.96 19.99 4.41
N GLY A 54 -26.62 19.94 4.35
CA GLY A 54 -25.70 21.05 4.09
C GLY A 54 -25.64 22.14 5.16
N LYS A 55 -26.47 22.04 6.22
CA LYS A 55 -26.75 23.15 7.16
C LYS A 55 -26.16 22.99 8.55
N ASN A 56 -25.82 21.77 8.99
CA ASN A 56 -25.40 21.54 10.38
C ASN A 56 -23.90 21.32 10.53
N TRP A 57 -23.30 20.50 9.66
CA TRP A 57 -21.94 20.02 9.81
C TRP A 57 -21.14 20.16 8.51
N GLN A 58 -19.86 20.44 8.67
CA GLN A 58 -18.86 20.43 7.61
C GLN A 58 -17.60 19.76 8.13
N LEU A 59 -17.06 18.83 7.36
CA LEU A 59 -15.83 18.11 7.68
C LEU A 59 -14.72 18.56 6.74
N PHE A 60 -13.61 18.99 7.32
CA PHE A 60 -12.38 19.31 6.62
C PHE A 60 -11.36 18.21 6.85
N LEU A 61 -10.81 17.71 5.75
CA LEU A 61 -9.68 16.78 5.76
C LEU A 61 -8.39 17.58 5.58
N GLY A 62 -7.50 17.51 6.56
CA GLY A 62 -6.24 18.23 6.60
C GLY A 62 -5.04 17.36 6.26
N GLU A 63 -3.91 17.65 6.93
CA GLU A 63 -2.65 16.95 6.70
C GLU A 63 -2.72 15.48 7.08
N HIS A 64 -2.03 14.64 6.31
CA HIS A 64 -1.88 13.22 6.61
C HIS A 64 -0.51 12.92 7.23
N SER A 65 -0.48 11.92 8.10
CA SER A 65 0.73 11.40 8.72
C SER A 65 0.73 9.88 8.66
N LEU A 66 1.89 9.32 8.31
CA LEU A 66 2.12 7.87 8.31
C LEU A 66 2.85 7.50 9.60
N GLY A 67 2.25 6.58 10.36
CA GLY A 67 2.88 6.01 11.54
C GLY A 67 3.91 4.93 11.19
N ALA A 68 4.67 4.53 12.21
CA ALA A 68 5.60 3.42 12.07
C ALA A 68 4.85 2.10 11.78
N PRO A 69 5.41 1.21 10.95
CA PRO A 69 4.83 -0.10 10.70
C PRO A 69 4.71 -0.91 11.99
N THR A 70 3.56 -1.57 12.19
CA THR A 70 3.29 -2.36 13.40
C THR A 70 4.18 -3.61 13.52
N ILE A 71 4.65 -4.13 12.38
CA ILE A 71 5.41 -5.37 12.29
C ILE A 71 6.61 -5.18 11.36
N SER A 72 7.67 -5.96 11.55
CA SER A 72 8.79 -5.94 10.61
C SER A 72 8.47 -6.72 9.32
N PRO A 73 9.12 -6.39 8.18
CA PRO A 73 8.94 -7.11 6.93
C PRO A 73 9.19 -8.63 7.02
N ARG A 74 10.14 -9.04 7.88
CA ARG A 74 10.49 -10.44 8.07
C ARG A 74 9.39 -11.22 8.79
N VAL A 75 8.78 -10.59 9.80
CA VAL A 75 7.65 -11.17 10.54
C VAL A 75 6.43 -11.26 9.64
N ALA A 76 6.16 -10.21 8.87
CA ALA A 76 5.10 -10.18 7.86
C ALA A 76 5.20 -11.36 6.89
N GLN A 77 6.39 -11.59 6.34
CA GLN A 77 6.66 -12.70 5.45
C GLN A 77 6.49 -14.07 6.11
N THR A 78 6.99 -14.25 7.33
CA THR A 78 6.96 -15.54 8.03
C THR A 78 5.54 -15.94 8.43
N LYS A 79 4.73 -14.95 8.84
CA LYS A 79 3.35 -15.16 9.30
C LYS A 79 2.31 -15.06 8.18
N GLY A 80 2.71 -14.66 6.96
CA GLY A 80 1.79 -14.44 5.84
C GLY A 80 0.81 -13.29 6.07
N ILE A 81 1.24 -12.24 6.77
CA ILE A 81 0.43 -11.06 7.10
C ILE A 81 0.93 -9.82 6.34
N THR A 82 0.06 -8.83 6.18
CA THR A 82 0.38 -7.60 5.43
C THR A 82 1.31 -6.68 6.21
N TYR A 83 2.42 -6.28 5.58
CA TYR A 83 3.29 -5.21 6.08
C TYR A 83 2.67 -3.86 5.73
N SER A 84 2.11 -3.17 6.73
CA SER A 84 1.41 -1.90 6.58
C SER A 84 1.80 -0.90 7.67
N SER A 85 1.57 0.38 7.37
CA SER A 85 1.69 1.49 8.30
C SER A 85 0.34 2.16 8.51
N PRO A 86 0.01 2.58 9.74
CA PRO A 86 -1.23 3.27 10.01
C PRO A 86 -1.18 4.69 9.43
N LEU A 87 -2.18 5.03 8.62
CA LEU A 87 -2.39 6.37 8.08
C LEU A 87 -3.38 7.12 8.98
N LYS A 88 -2.95 8.29 9.44
CA LYS A 88 -3.76 9.22 10.21
C LYS A 88 -3.91 10.52 9.44
N ILE A 89 -5.04 11.19 9.64
CA ILE A 89 -5.30 12.51 9.07
C ILE A 89 -5.78 13.45 10.17
N LEU A 90 -5.44 14.72 10.05
CA LEU A 90 -6.00 15.76 10.89
C LEU A 90 -7.37 16.13 10.33
N ALA A 91 -8.44 15.78 11.04
CA ALA A 91 -9.81 16.07 10.62
C ALA A 91 -10.41 17.17 11.51
N THR A 92 -10.99 18.20 10.89
CA THR A 92 -11.69 19.28 11.59
C THR A 92 -13.18 19.23 11.28
N LEU A 93 -13.98 19.00 12.31
CA LEU A 93 -15.45 19.02 12.21
C LEU A 93 -15.95 20.39 12.68
N VAL A 94 -16.62 21.10 11.78
CA VAL A 94 -17.21 22.43 12.02
C VAL A 94 -18.73 22.29 12.15
N ASN A 95 -19.26 22.78 13.27
CA ASN A 95 -20.69 22.91 13.46
C ASN A 95 -21.17 24.29 12.97
N LYS A 96 -21.83 24.33 11.82
CA LYS A 96 -22.29 25.58 11.18
C LYS A 96 -23.33 26.35 12.02
N LYS A 97 -24.06 25.69 12.93
CA LYS A 97 -25.07 26.32 13.78
C LYS A 97 -24.48 27.04 14.99
N THR A 98 -23.43 26.47 15.58
CA THR A 98 -22.82 26.97 16.82
C THR A 98 -21.49 27.67 16.60
N GLY A 99 -20.89 27.51 15.41
CA GLY A 99 -19.54 28.02 15.10
C GLY A 99 -18.42 27.27 15.83
N LYS A 100 -18.72 26.14 16.47
CA LYS A 100 -17.71 25.34 17.18
C LYS A 100 -16.98 24.43 16.19
N GLU A 101 -15.68 24.34 16.38
CA GLU A 101 -14.79 23.50 15.59
C GLU A 101 -14.08 22.51 16.52
N VAL A 102 -14.02 21.25 16.09
CA VAL A 102 -13.30 20.19 16.80
C VAL A 102 -12.30 19.57 15.83
N THR A 103 -11.02 19.72 16.14
CA THR A 103 -9.93 19.13 15.36
C THR A 103 -9.38 17.92 16.10
N GLN A 104 -9.25 16.79 15.39
CA GLN A 104 -8.71 15.56 15.96
C GLN A 104 -7.93 14.77 14.92
N ASP A 105 -6.89 14.07 15.38
CA ASP A 105 -6.23 13.03 14.60
C ASP A 105 -7.14 11.80 14.47
N VAL A 106 -7.56 11.52 13.24
CA VAL A 106 -8.41 10.39 12.90
C VAL A 106 -7.58 9.34 12.18
N PHE A 107 -7.70 8.08 12.62
CA PHE A 107 -7.14 6.95 11.90
C PHE A 107 -7.98 6.64 10.67
N LEU A 108 -7.38 6.75 9.47
CA LEU A 108 -8.07 6.52 8.20
C LEU A 108 -7.98 5.05 7.76
N GLY A 109 -6.86 4.37 8.07
CA GLY A 109 -6.66 2.97 7.73
C GLY A 109 -5.20 2.58 7.67
N ASP A 110 -4.94 1.34 7.28
CA ASP A 110 -3.59 0.81 7.11
C ASP A 110 -3.17 0.84 5.64
N VAL A 111 -2.04 1.48 5.35
CA VAL A 111 -1.48 1.58 4.00
C VAL A 111 -0.33 0.57 3.86
N PRO A 112 -0.39 -0.36 2.87
CA PRO A 112 0.69 -1.31 2.62
C PRO A 112 2.01 -0.59 2.39
N GLN A 113 3.12 -1.13 2.90
CA GLN A 113 4.43 -0.51 2.76
C GLN A 113 5.32 -1.30 1.81
N MET A 114 6.19 -0.60 1.07
CA MET A 114 7.22 -1.23 0.25
C MET A 114 8.38 -1.70 1.12
N THR A 115 8.91 -2.88 0.81
CA THR A 115 10.14 -3.39 1.41
C THR A 115 11.36 -2.88 0.64
N SER A 116 12.56 -2.96 1.23
CA SER A 116 13.82 -2.56 0.60
C SER A 116 14.14 -3.25 -0.73
N ARG A 117 13.46 -4.36 -1.06
CA ARG A 117 13.58 -5.06 -2.35
C ARG A 117 12.63 -4.53 -3.44
N GLY A 118 11.96 -3.40 -3.21
CA GLY A 118 11.03 -2.81 -4.19
C GLY A 118 9.74 -3.62 -4.42
N THR A 119 9.50 -4.66 -3.62
CA THR A 119 8.28 -5.46 -3.70
C THR A 119 7.31 -5.00 -2.62
N GLY A 120 6.19 -4.41 -3.05
CA GLY A 120 5.01 -4.26 -2.20
C GLY A 120 4.43 -5.64 -1.91
N HIS A 121 4.06 -5.92 -0.67
CA HIS A 121 3.46 -7.23 -0.32
C HIS A 121 2.17 -7.51 -1.11
N PHE A 122 1.48 -6.45 -1.55
CA PHE A 122 0.34 -6.50 -2.47
C PHE A 122 0.65 -7.24 -3.78
N PHE A 123 1.87 -7.13 -4.30
CA PHE A 123 2.30 -7.85 -5.51
C PHE A 123 2.70 -9.30 -5.20
N TRP A 124 3.22 -9.58 -4.01
CA TRP A 124 3.64 -10.92 -3.60
C TRP A 124 2.45 -11.87 -3.35
N LEU A 125 1.35 -11.38 -2.76
CA LEU A 125 0.11 -12.16 -2.60
C LEU A 125 -0.43 -12.64 -3.96
N ARG A 126 -0.30 -11.83 -5.02
CA ARG A 126 -0.70 -12.22 -6.38
C ARG A 126 0.27 -13.22 -7.02
N SER A 127 1.58 -13.12 -6.72
CA SER A 127 2.59 -14.06 -7.24
C SER A 127 2.59 -15.42 -6.55
N ASN A 128 2.16 -15.51 -5.29
CA ASN A 128 2.07 -16.78 -4.54
C ASN A 128 0.70 -17.48 -4.63
N TRP A 129 -0.29 -16.89 -5.30
CA TRP A 129 -1.56 -17.53 -5.64
C TRP A 129 -1.44 -18.47 -6.87
N LYS A 130 -0.34 -19.20 -7.02
CA LYS A 130 -0.29 -20.34 -7.96
C LYS A 130 -0.44 -21.65 -7.21
N GLY A 131 -1.69 -22.06 -7.07
CA GLY A 131 -2.08 -23.47 -7.02
C GLY A 131 -2.15 -24.12 -5.63
N ASN A 132 -3.24 -23.87 -4.90
CA ASN A 132 -3.79 -24.90 -4.02
C ASN A 132 -5.08 -25.47 -4.65
N LYS A 133 -4.93 -26.36 -5.63
CA LYS A 133 -6.00 -27.26 -6.11
C LYS A 133 -5.94 -28.60 -5.38
N ARG A 134 -5.96 -28.59 -4.05
CA ARG A 134 -6.15 -29.76 -3.19
C ARG A 134 -7.11 -29.37 -2.06
N GLY A 135 -8.41 -29.44 -2.35
CA GLY A 135 -9.46 -29.13 -1.39
C GLY A 135 -10.85 -29.60 -1.81
N GLU A 136 -11.12 -29.74 -3.11
CA GLU A 136 -12.38 -30.29 -3.62
C GLU A 136 -12.27 -31.82 -3.77
N ARG A 137 -12.40 -32.57 -2.67
CA ARG A 137 -12.84 -33.98 -2.71
C ARG A 137 -13.27 -34.56 -1.36
N VAL A 138 -13.70 -33.73 -0.40
CA VAL A 138 -14.23 -34.22 0.89
C VAL A 138 -15.51 -33.47 1.22
N ALA A 139 -16.53 -33.63 0.38
CA ALA A 139 -17.89 -33.17 0.67
C ALA A 139 -18.92 -33.99 -0.12
N GLU A 140 -18.78 -35.32 -0.15
CA GLU A 140 -19.81 -36.19 -0.76
C GLU A 140 -19.84 -37.61 -0.19
N GLU A 141 -19.52 -37.77 1.10
CA GLU A 141 -19.59 -39.09 1.76
C GLU A 141 -20.06 -38.96 3.21
N ASN A 142 -21.24 -38.35 3.43
CA ASN A 142 -22.00 -38.47 4.68
C ASN A 142 -23.47 -38.05 4.48
N ARG A 143 -24.14 -38.69 3.52
CA ARG A 143 -25.61 -38.83 3.50
C ARG A 143 -25.95 -40.24 3.03
N GLY A 144 -26.12 -41.15 3.98
CA GLY A 144 -26.58 -42.50 3.70
C GLY A 144 -26.42 -43.44 4.89
N ILE A 145 -27.52 -43.61 5.62
CA ILE A 145 -27.82 -44.60 6.68
C ILE A 145 -27.32 -44.20 8.07
#